data_AF-A0A267EWI6-F1
#
_entry.id   AF-A0A267EWI6-F1
#
_cell.length_a   1.000
_cell.length_b   1.000
_cell.length_c   1.000
_cell.angle_alpha   90.00
_cell.angle_beta   90.00
_cell.angle_gamma   90.00
#
_symmetry.space_group_name_H-M   'P 1'
#
loop_
_entity.id
_entity.type
_entity.pdbx_description
1 polymer ?
#
loop_
_entity_poly.entity_id
_entity_poly.type
_entity_poly.pdbx_seq_one_letter_code
_entity_poly.pdbx_strand_id
1 'polypeptide(L)' 'PGYKPLAWTVPDKPQALYQLCNCKYTKSPPLCDGSHTNLPCQLMAKQADCNDKSNHAQDLTLCSSCGWCPKFQF' A
#
# COMPACT_ATOMS: atom_id res chain seq x y z
N PRO A 1 16.75 1.66 5.95
CA PRO A 1 16.68 2.45 4.70
C PRO A 1 15.26 2.99 4.48
N GLY A 2 15.07 4.32 4.53
CA GLY A 2 13.76 4.95 4.36
C GLY A 2 13.31 5.08 2.90
N TYR A 3 12.07 5.52 2.69
CA TYR A 3 11.54 5.84 1.36
C TYR A 3 12.10 7.18 0.85
N LYS A 4 12.40 7.25 -0.44
CA LYS A 4 12.79 8.48 -1.14
C LYS A 4 11.69 8.89 -2.12
N PRO A 5 11.43 10.20 -2.29
CA PRO A 5 10.47 10.66 -3.29
C PRO A 5 10.95 10.30 -4.70
N LEU A 6 10.01 9.97 -5.57
CA LEU A 6 10.25 9.79 -7.00
C LEU A 6 9.84 11.07 -7.72
N ALA A 7 10.82 11.81 -8.24
CA ALA A 7 10.53 12.95 -9.12
C ALA A 7 9.96 12.44 -10.45
N TRP A 8 8.88 13.07 -10.91
CA TRP A 8 8.27 12.77 -12.20
C TRP A 8 7.96 14.08 -12.93
N THR A 9 8.22 14.08 -14.24
CA THR A 9 8.02 15.22 -15.13
C THR A 9 7.07 14.80 -16.24
N VAL A 10 6.20 15.73 -16.65
CA VAL A 10 5.28 15.52 -17.76
C VAL A 10 6.07 15.25 -19.05
N PRO A 11 5.79 14.18 -19.79
CA PRO A 11 6.44 13.91 -21.07
C PRO A 11 6.18 14.99 -22.12
N ASP A 12 7.09 15.15 -23.09
CA ASP A 12 7.00 16.14 -24.19
C ASP A 12 5.71 16.06 -25.00
N LYS A 13 5.07 14.88 -25.03
CA LYS A 13 3.74 14.66 -25.62
C LYS A 13 2.70 14.59 -24.48
N PRO A 14 2.07 15.71 -24.13
CA PRO A 14 1.15 15.76 -23.00
C PRO A 14 -0.12 14.96 -23.30
N GLN A 15 -0.63 14.29 -22.27
CA GLN A 15 -1.95 13.65 -22.25
C GLN A 15 -2.91 14.52 -21.44
N ALA A 16 -4.20 14.44 -21.76
CA ALA A 16 -5.23 15.16 -21.00
C ALA A 16 -5.34 14.68 -19.53
N LEU A 17 -4.94 13.42 -19.26
CA LEU A 17 -5.03 12.81 -17.93
C LEU A 17 -3.80 11.94 -17.66
N TYR A 18 -3.22 12.09 -16.47
CA TYR A 18 -2.21 11.18 -15.93
C TYR A 18 -2.72 10.56 -14.63
N GLN A 19 -2.78 9.23 -14.59
CA GLN A 19 -3.22 8.50 -13.41
C GLN A 19 -2.01 8.16 -12.54
N LEU A 20 -1.74 9.00 -11.53
CA LEU A 20 -0.65 8.76 -10.59
C LEU A 20 -1.06 7.76 -9.50
N CYS A 21 -0.13 6.91 -9.10
CA CYS A 21 -0.37 5.90 -8.07
C CYS A 21 -0.47 6.51 -6.67
N ASN A 22 -1.63 6.36 -6.02
CA ASN A 22 -1.77 6.73 -4.61
C ASN A 22 -1.57 5.56 -3.63
N CYS A 23 -1.88 4.32 -4.02
CA CYS A 23 -1.81 3.17 -3.12
C CYS A 23 -0.37 2.75 -2.76
N LYS A 24 0.65 3.16 -3.54
CA LYS A 24 2.08 2.81 -3.37
C LYS A 24 2.44 1.34 -3.63
N TYR A 25 1.56 0.56 -4.26
CA TYR A 25 1.81 -0.83 -4.67
C TYR A 25 1.85 -1.03 -6.18
N THR A 26 1.93 0.04 -6.98
CA THR A 26 2.11 -0.07 -8.43
C THR A 26 3.42 -0.79 -8.77
N LYS A 27 3.40 -1.67 -9.77
CA LYS A 27 4.60 -2.25 -10.36
C LYS A 27 5.26 -1.32 -11.39
N SER A 28 4.55 -0.26 -11.78
CA SER A 28 4.96 0.68 -12.83
C SER A 28 4.95 2.13 -12.32
N PRO A 29 5.78 2.49 -11.31
CA PRO A 29 5.83 3.84 -10.79
C PRO A 29 6.25 4.85 -11.88
N PRO A 30 5.65 6.06 -11.90
CA PRO A 30 4.72 6.64 -10.92
C PRO A 30 3.24 6.39 -11.24
N LEU A 31 2.94 5.67 -12.31
CA LEU A 31 1.58 5.52 -12.83
C LEU A 31 0.78 4.44 -12.10
N CYS A 32 -0.53 4.56 -12.17
CA CYS A 32 -1.48 3.57 -11.71
C CYS A 32 -1.51 2.37 -12.68
N ASP A 33 -1.38 1.16 -12.14
CA ASP A 33 -1.46 -0.10 -12.88
C ASP A 33 -2.70 -0.94 -12.50
N GLY A 34 -3.62 -0.37 -11.70
CA GLY A 34 -4.80 -1.07 -11.20
C GLY A 34 -4.51 -2.02 -10.02
N SER A 35 -3.28 -2.17 -9.53
CA SER A 35 -2.96 -3.09 -8.42
C SER A 35 -3.81 -2.87 -7.16
N HIS A 36 -4.29 -1.64 -6.95
CA HIS A 36 -5.11 -1.28 -5.79
C HIS A 36 -6.45 -2.02 -5.68
N THR A 37 -6.96 -2.58 -6.76
CA THR A 37 -8.22 -3.33 -6.76
C THR A 37 -8.11 -4.65 -5.98
N ASN A 38 -6.94 -5.30 -6.07
CA ASN A 38 -6.70 -6.60 -5.45
C ASN A 38 -5.97 -6.51 -4.11
N LEU A 39 -5.45 -5.33 -3.75
CA LEU A 39 -4.74 -5.10 -2.49
C LEU A 39 -5.52 -5.52 -1.24
N PRO A 40 -6.83 -5.22 -1.10
CA PRO A 40 -7.56 -5.60 0.11
C PRO A 40 -7.53 -7.11 0.38
N CYS A 41 -7.78 -7.91 -0.65
CA CYS A 41 -7.74 -9.37 -0.55
C CYS A 41 -6.34 -9.88 -0.19
N GLN A 42 -5.30 -9.34 -0.84
CA GLN A 42 -3.91 -9.74 -0.59
C GLN A 42 -3.45 -9.37 0.83
N LEU A 43 -3.84 -8.20 1.33
CA LEU A 43 -3.50 -7.77 2.68
C LEU A 43 -4.20 -8.66 3.72
N MET A 44 -5.48 -8.95 3.53
CA MET A 44 -6.23 -9.84 4.42
C MET A 44 -5.62 -11.24 4.48
N ALA A 45 -5.24 -11.81 3.33
CA ALA A 45 -4.55 -13.11 3.28
C ALA A 45 -3.22 -13.06 4.04
N LYS A 46 -2.38 -12.03 3.81
CA LYS A 46 -1.11 -11.85 4.53
C LYS A 46 -1.29 -11.72 6.05
N GLN A 47 -2.36 -11.04 6.49
CA GLN A 47 -2.68 -10.91 7.91
C GLN A 47 -3.16 -12.25 8.50
N ALA A 48 -3.96 -13.01 7.75
CA ALA A 48 -4.43 -14.33 8.15
C ALA A 48 -3.28 -15.34 8.29
N ASP A 49 -2.30 -15.27 7.40
CA ASP A 49 -1.13 -16.14 7.35
C ASP A 49 0.03 -15.66 8.24
N CYS A 50 -0.16 -14.57 9.00
CA CYS A 50 0.90 -14.06 9.87
C CYS A 50 1.17 -15.03 11.03
N ASN A 51 2.43 -15.39 11.22
CA ASN A 51 2.88 -16.26 12.32
C ASN A 51 2.86 -15.56 13.68
N ASP A 52 2.86 -14.23 13.70
CA ASP A 52 2.93 -13.40 14.91
C ASP A 52 1.57 -12.75 15.20
N LYS A 53 0.57 -13.60 15.45
CA LYS A 53 -0.80 -13.15 15.78
C LYS A 53 -0.90 -12.51 17.17
N SER A 54 0.08 -12.70 18.03
CA SER A 54 0.19 -11.97 19.30
C SER A 54 0.21 -10.46 19.11
N ASN A 55 0.81 -9.99 18.02
CA ASN A 55 0.85 -8.57 17.68
C ASN A 55 -0.41 -8.06 16.96
N HIS A 56 -1.50 -8.85 16.97
CA HIS A 56 -2.80 -8.50 16.39
C HIS A 56 -3.86 -8.21 17.45
N ALA A 57 -3.46 -7.57 18.55
CA ALA A 57 -4.36 -7.13 19.61
C ALA A 57 -4.84 -5.68 19.36
N GLN A 58 -6.04 -5.34 19.83
CA GLN A 58 -6.65 -4.04 19.55
C GLN A 58 -5.92 -2.85 20.18
N ASP A 59 -5.03 -3.10 21.13
CA ASP A 59 -4.18 -2.15 21.85
C ASP A 59 -2.80 -1.91 21.22
N LEU A 60 -2.46 -2.58 20.11
CA LEU A 60 -1.14 -2.51 19.47
C LEU A 60 -1.13 -1.66 18.19
N THR A 61 -0.06 -0.91 17.93
CA THR A 61 -0.07 0.15 16.91
C THR A 61 0.08 -0.30 15.46
N LEU A 62 0.71 -1.44 15.17
CA LEU A 62 0.85 -2.04 13.83
C LEU A 62 1.71 -3.31 13.94
N CYS A 63 1.31 -4.43 13.34
CA CYS A 63 2.17 -5.60 13.17
C CYS A 63 3.21 -5.33 12.06
N SER A 64 4.49 -5.29 12.41
CA SER A 64 5.60 -5.06 11.46
C SER A 64 5.76 -6.18 10.44
N SER A 65 5.26 -7.38 10.74
CA SER A 65 5.43 -8.58 9.91
C SER A 65 4.41 -8.67 8.78
N CYS A 66 3.15 -8.28 9.01
CA CYS A 66 2.08 -8.38 8.01
C CYS A 66 1.30 -7.08 7.76
N GLY A 67 1.58 -6.01 8.51
CA GLY A 67 0.88 -4.73 8.40
C GLY A 67 -0.54 -4.73 8.99
N TRP A 68 -0.89 -5.69 9.85
CA TRP A 68 -2.15 -5.66 10.60
C TRP A 68 -2.20 -4.45 11.53
N CYS A 69 -3.30 -3.71 11.48
CA CYS A 69 -3.54 -2.54 12.32
C CYS A 69 -4.92 -2.71 12.96
N PRO A 70 -5.08 -2.38 14.25
CA PRO A 70 -6.41 -2.35 14.86
C PRO A 70 -7.32 -1.43 14.07
N LYS A 71 -8.60 -1.77 14.05
CA LYS A 71 -9.62 -0.81 13.63
C LYS A 71 -9.62 0.30 14.67
N PHE A 72 -9.13 1.49 14.30
CA PHE A 72 -9.38 2.70 15.06
C PHE A 72 -10.89 2.90 15.08
N GLN A 73 -11.52 2.47 16.17
CA GLN A 73 -12.93 2.65 16.42
C GLN A 73 -13.07 4.09 16.91
N PHE A 74 -13.37 5.00 15.97
CA PHE A 74 -13.81 6.35 16.30
C PHE A 74 -15.17 6.29 16.99
#